data_AF-V9KSW4-F1
#
_entry.id   AF-V9KSW4-F1
#
_cell.length_a   1.000
_cell.length_b   1.000
_cell.length_c   1.000
_cell.angle_alpha   90.00
_cell.angle_beta   90.00
_cell.angle_gamma   90.00
#
_symmetry.space_group_name_H-M   'P 1'
#
loop_
_entity.id
_entity.type
_entity.pdbx_description
1 polymer ?
#
loop_
_entity_poly.entity_id
_entity_poly.type
_entity_poly.pdbx_seq_one_letter_code
_entity_poly.pdbx_strand_id
1 'polypeptide(L)'
;IGRAHLPYFGDGLNIVPCIHIRDLAAVLQNVADQKPKIHYLIAVDDSKNSLQSIIKAISKLGSGKVEMVPEENALLNKDLQQSNIDHLLINLPLEAFYIKENFNIRWEAENGLVDNMQKMIQEFKESRGLLPLKIAIVGPPGVGKTAMAEKLSKHFKLHHIKIKDVILESVRKLEEKIGRVDTEEEEEEEEEITSKEAQELLDQIRENMEQSEGRLDDHFVIRFMKEKLKSMQCQNQGFILDGFPKSYLQTKDLFGTEYDDEATDILTNIVHFDKSITPEHIFALDASDDFLKNRIMNLAESEVAGTHYTQEKFLRHLAKYRDTNTEDETLLNFFEEIEVHPVHIDITKDTDPSNTALVEKITSLVGKTRNYGPTPEELAEIERKQAKEQLLKEVTERAERERREAEESAEKLARWEEWNKRLEDVKREEHEFLEAHSIPLRNYLMQNVMPTLTQGLIECCKIRPEDPVDFLAEYLLKNNPQIE
;
A
#
# COMPACT_ATOMS: atom_id res chain seq x y z
N ILE A 1 -10.28 -2.85 -7.07
CA ILE A 1 -11.08 -4.09 -7.19
C ILE A 1 -11.96 -3.93 -8.42
N GLY A 2 -11.66 -4.63 -9.53
CA GLY A 2 -12.45 -4.51 -10.76
C GLY A 2 -13.83 -5.13 -10.56
N ARG A 3 -14.88 -4.52 -11.14
CA ARG A 3 -16.22 -5.13 -11.17
C ARG A 3 -16.10 -6.54 -11.75
N ALA A 4 -16.77 -7.52 -11.13
CA ALA A 4 -16.73 -8.91 -11.60
C ALA A 4 -17.28 -9.06 -13.03
N HIS A 5 -18.12 -8.11 -13.45
CA HIS A 5 -18.73 -8.02 -14.77
C HIS A 5 -18.54 -6.61 -15.35
N LEU A 6 -18.26 -6.53 -16.64
CA LEU A 6 -18.21 -5.27 -17.37
C LEU A 6 -19.62 -4.92 -17.87
N PRO A 7 -20.22 -3.79 -17.44
CA PRO A 7 -21.58 -3.46 -17.83
C PRO A 7 -21.65 -2.92 -19.26
N TYR A 8 -22.66 -3.36 -20.02
CA TYR A 8 -23.12 -2.66 -21.21
C TYR A 8 -24.57 -2.19 -20.99
N PHE A 9 -24.91 -1.04 -21.55
CA PHE A 9 -26.19 -0.38 -21.29
C PHE A 9 -27.18 -0.65 -22.42
N GLY A 10 -28.45 -0.90 -22.08
CA GLY A 10 -29.50 -1.20 -23.05
C GLY A 10 -29.42 -2.63 -23.61
N ASP A 11 -29.86 -2.82 -24.85
CA ASP A 11 -29.79 -4.11 -25.56
C ASP A 11 -28.38 -4.44 -26.09
N GLY A 12 -27.50 -3.42 -26.18
CA GLY A 12 -26.13 -3.54 -26.67
C GLY A 12 -26.02 -3.81 -28.18
N LEU A 13 -27.13 -3.75 -28.92
CA LEU A 13 -27.17 -3.97 -30.37
C LEU A 13 -26.82 -2.73 -31.18
N ASN A 14 -26.63 -1.59 -30.52
CA ASN A 14 -26.25 -0.35 -31.16
C ASN A 14 -24.86 -0.45 -31.78
N ILE A 15 -24.74 0.03 -33.02
CA ILE A 15 -23.48 0.05 -33.77
C ILE A 15 -22.69 1.28 -33.38
N VAL A 16 -21.43 1.05 -32.99
CA VAL A 16 -20.51 2.12 -32.57
C VAL A 16 -19.43 2.29 -33.66
N PRO A 17 -19.42 3.42 -34.37
CA PRO A 17 -18.43 3.66 -35.42
C PRO A 17 -17.06 3.83 -34.78
N CYS A 18 -16.11 3.01 -35.22
CA CYS A 18 -14.73 3.03 -34.74
C CYS A 18 -13.78 3.46 -35.86
N ILE A 19 -12.59 3.92 -35.48
CA ILE A 19 -11.46 4.08 -36.39
C ILE A 19 -10.18 4.01 -35.58
N HIS A 20 -9.19 3.28 -36.09
CA HIS A 20 -7.87 3.24 -35.47
C HIS A 20 -7.14 4.58 -35.65
N ILE A 21 -6.35 4.99 -34.66
CA ILE A 21 -5.68 6.31 -34.65
C ILE A 21 -4.73 6.47 -35.85
N ARG A 22 -4.03 5.40 -36.25
CA ARG A 22 -3.12 5.44 -37.41
C ARG A 22 -3.87 5.51 -38.74
N ASP A 23 -5.03 4.85 -38.83
CA ASP A 23 -5.88 4.91 -40.02
C ASP A 23 -6.47 6.32 -40.17
N LEU A 24 -6.92 6.90 -39.06
CA LEU A 24 -7.35 8.30 -39.02
C LEU A 24 -6.23 9.25 -39.44
N ALA A 25 -4.99 9.01 -39.00
CA ALA A 25 -3.84 9.81 -39.42
C ALA A 25 -3.57 9.69 -40.94
N ALA A 26 -3.69 8.48 -41.51
CA ALA A 26 -3.55 8.25 -42.95
C ALA A 26 -4.67 8.94 -43.76
N VAL A 27 -5.91 8.94 -43.25
CA VAL A 27 -7.01 9.72 -43.82
C VAL A 27 -6.66 11.21 -43.81
N LEU A 28 -6.23 11.75 -42.68
CA LEU A 28 -5.90 13.17 -42.54
C LEU A 28 -4.75 13.59 -43.47
N GLN A 29 -3.75 12.73 -43.66
CA GLN A 29 -2.68 12.96 -44.62
C GLN A 29 -3.22 13.08 -46.05
N ASN A 30 -4.09 12.15 -46.48
CA ASN A 30 -4.72 12.19 -47.80
C ASN A 30 -5.61 13.44 -47.98
N VAL A 31 -6.34 13.86 -46.95
CA VAL A 31 -7.12 15.11 -46.97
C VAL A 31 -6.22 16.32 -47.18
N ALA A 32 -5.07 16.37 -46.51
CA ALA A 32 -4.11 17.45 -46.64
C ALA A 32 -3.48 17.50 -48.05
N ASP A 33 -3.19 16.34 -48.64
CA ASP A 33 -2.58 16.21 -49.96
C ASP A 33 -3.55 16.51 -51.10
N GLN A 34 -4.75 15.90 -51.06
CA GLN A 34 -5.72 15.99 -52.15
C GLN A 34 -6.62 17.24 -52.07
N LYS A 35 -6.78 17.83 -50.88
CA LYS A 35 -7.64 19.00 -50.61
C LYS A 35 -9.02 18.86 -51.25
N PRO A 36 -9.82 17.88 -50.80
CA PRO A 36 -11.13 17.62 -51.37
C PRO A 36 -12.04 18.85 -51.22
N LYS A 37 -12.89 19.08 -52.24
CA LYS A 37 -13.83 20.22 -52.26
C LYS A 37 -14.99 20.07 -51.26
N ILE A 38 -15.18 18.87 -50.71
CA ILE A 38 -16.26 18.54 -49.78
C ILE A 38 -15.89 19.06 -48.39
N HIS A 39 -16.85 19.72 -47.73
CA HIS A 39 -16.61 20.34 -46.41
C HIS A 39 -16.68 19.36 -45.23
N TYR A 40 -17.34 18.21 -45.40
CA TYR A 40 -17.52 17.20 -44.36
C TYR A 40 -17.14 15.83 -44.89
N LEU A 41 -16.27 15.14 -44.14
CA LEU A 41 -15.82 13.79 -44.43
C LEU A 41 -16.04 12.94 -43.18
N ILE A 42 -16.54 11.72 -43.38
CA ILE A 42 -16.73 10.74 -42.32
C ILE A 42 -15.62 9.70 -42.48
N ALA A 43 -14.85 9.50 -41.42
CA ALA A 43 -13.78 8.50 -41.34
C ALA A 43 -14.16 7.46 -40.29
N VAL A 44 -14.55 6.28 -40.76
CA VAL A 44 -14.89 5.11 -39.96
C VAL A 44 -14.26 3.89 -40.63
N ASP A 45 -13.93 2.89 -39.82
CA ASP A 45 -13.54 1.56 -40.31
C ASP A 45 -14.73 0.82 -40.94
N ASP A 46 -14.47 -0.37 -41.49
CA ASP A 46 -15.49 -1.18 -42.16
C ASP A 46 -16.30 -2.02 -41.18
N SER A 47 -15.94 -1.94 -39.91
CA SER A 47 -16.52 -2.76 -38.88
C SER A 47 -17.85 -2.17 -38.44
N LYS A 48 -18.87 -3.02 -38.45
CA LYS A 48 -20.21 -2.72 -37.92
C LYS A 48 -20.37 -3.39 -36.56
N ASN A 49 -19.37 -3.19 -35.70
CA ASN A 49 -19.33 -3.81 -34.39
C ASN A 49 -20.41 -3.21 -33.48
N SER A 50 -21.13 -4.09 -32.78
CA SER A 50 -22.10 -3.67 -31.77
C SER A 50 -21.37 -3.27 -30.48
N LEU A 51 -22.01 -2.45 -29.65
CA LEU A 51 -21.48 -2.09 -28.34
C LEU A 51 -21.21 -3.33 -27.50
N GLN A 52 -22.11 -4.33 -27.55
CA GLN A 52 -21.93 -5.60 -26.85
C GLN A 52 -20.68 -6.35 -27.33
N SER A 53 -20.42 -6.43 -28.64
CA SER A 53 -19.24 -7.13 -29.15
C SER A 53 -17.94 -6.44 -28.75
N ILE A 54 -17.92 -5.10 -28.77
CA ILE A 54 -16.79 -4.30 -28.32
C ILE A 54 -16.55 -4.52 -26.83
N ILE A 55 -17.59 -4.44 -26.00
CA ILE A 55 -17.48 -4.62 -24.55
C ILE A 55 -17.06 -6.05 -24.20
N LYS A 56 -17.56 -7.06 -24.91
CA LYS A 56 -17.13 -8.45 -24.76
C LYS A 56 -15.67 -8.66 -25.17
N ALA A 57 -15.22 -8.02 -26.24
CA ALA A 57 -13.81 -8.06 -26.63
C ALA A 57 -12.91 -7.38 -25.58
N ILE A 58 -13.36 -6.27 -24.99
CA ILE A 58 -12.66 -5.57 -23.90
C ILE A 58 -12.72 -6.39 -22.59
N SER A 59 -13.83 -7.08 -22.28
CA SER A 59 -13.97 -7.84 -21.04
C SER A 59 -12.95 -8.96 -20.93
N LYS A 60 -12.49 -9.52 -22.06
CA LYS A 60 -11.40 -10.51 -22.13
C LYS A 60 -10.08 -10.02 -21.51
N LEU A 61 -9.87 -8.71 -21.41
CA LEU A 61 -8.73 -8.13 -20.67
C LEU A 61 -8.85 -8.29 -19.15
N GLY A 62 -10.07 -8.42 -18.65
CA GLY A 62 -10.37 -8.48 -17.22
C GLY A 62 -10.91 -9.85 -16.83
N SER A 63 -12.17 -9.89 -16.44
CA SER A 63 -12.86 -11.10 -15.97
C SER A 63 -13.46 -11.95 -17.10
N GLY A 64 -13.48 -11.45 -18.34
CA GLY A 64 -14.20 -12.05 -19.47
C GLY A 64 -15.72 -11.85 -19.41
N LYS A 65 -16.28 -11.58 -18.23
CA LYS A 65 -17.73 -11.53 -18.02
C LYS A 65 -18.30 -10.15 -18.32
N VAL A 66 -19.43 -10.14 -19.01
CA VAL A 66 -20.22 -8.94 -19.30
C VAL A 66 -21.58 -9.03 -18.60
N GLU A 67 -22.18 -7.88 -18.30
CA GLU A 67 -23.51 -7.80 -17.69
C GLU A 67 -24.34 -6.74 -18.42
N MET A 68 -25.59 -7.10 -18.74
CA MET A 68 -26.54 -6.16 -19.32
C MET A 68 -27.15 -5.30 -18.22
N VAL A 69 -27.04 -3.98 -18.36
CA VAL A 69 -27.66 -3.01 -17.46
C VAL A 69 -28.81 -2.32 -18.19
N PRO A 70 -30.06 -2.50 -17.72
CA PRO A 70 -31.21 -1.78 -18.29
C PRO A 70 -31.02 -0.26 -18.21
N GLU A 71 -31.59 0.47 -19.17
CA GLU A 71 -31.47 1.94 -19.27
C GLU A 71 -31.89 2.66 -17.98
N GLU A 72 -32.95 2.19 -17.33
CA GLU A 72 -33.45 2.73 -16.06
C GLU A 72 -32.40 2.67 -14.94
N ASN A 73 -31.60 1.59 -14.94
CA ASN A 73 -30.54 1.37 -13.97
C ASN A 73 -29.22 2.06 -14.36
N ALA A 74 -29.04 2.39 -15.65
CA ALA A 74 -27.87 3.12 -16.13
C ALA A 74 -27.77 4.51 -15.47
N LEU A 75 -28.91 5.19 -15.29
CA LEU A 75 -29.01 6.52 -14.67
C LEU A 75 -28.67 6.55 -13.18
N LEU A 76 -28.69 5.39 -12.51
CA LEU A 76 -28.31 5.26 -11.09
C LEU A 76 -26.79 5.15 -10.91
N ASN A 77 -26.04 4.98 -11.99
CA ASN A 77 -24.59 4.84 -11.93
C ASN A 77 -23.94 6.18 -11.60
N LYS A 78 -23.31 6.28 -10.43
CA LYS A 78 -22.63 7.49 -9.95
C LYS A 78 -21.36 7.83 -10.74
N ASP A 79 -20.81 6.85 -11.45
CA ASP A 79 -19.54 6.99 -12.17
C ASP A 79 -19.70 7.62 -13.56
N LEU A 80 -20.92 7.64 -14.11
CA LEU A 80 -21.21 8.12 -15.46
C LEU A 80 -22.13 9.35 -15.42
N GLN A 81 -21.80 10.37 -16.20
CA GLN A 81 -22.73 11.48 -16.42
C GLN A 81 -23.82 11.07 -17.42
N GLN A 82 -24.97 11.73 -17.36
CA GLN A 82 -26.08 11.48 -18.27
C GLN A 82 -25.67 11.57 -19.75
N SER A 83 -24.84 12.56 -20.11
CA SER A 83 -24.30 12.70 -21.46
C SER A 83 -23.46 11.50 -21.93
N ASN A 84 -22.75 10.83 -21.02
CA ASN A 84 -21.98 9.63 -21.36
C ASN A 84 -22.91 8.45 -21.63
N ILE A 85 -23.98 8.31 -20.85
CA ILE A 85 -25.00 7.28 -21.05
C ILE A 85 -25.70 7.50 -22.39
N ASP A 86 -26.09 8.75 -22.67
CA ASP A 86 -26.71 9.13 -23.93
C ASP A 86 -25.81 8.73 -25.12
N HIS A 87 -24.51 9.01 -25.06
CA HIS A 87 -23.55 8.60 -26.09
C HIS A 87 -23.41 7.08 -26.25
N LEU A 88 -23.47 6.33 -25.15
CA LEU A 88 -23.37 4.86 -25.18
C LEU A 88 -24.62 4.20 -25.76
N LEU A 89 -25.79 4.85 -25.72
CA LEU A 89 -27.05 4.33 -26.27
C LEU A 89 -27.28 4.71 -27.75
N ILE A 90 -26.44 5.57 -28.33
CA ILE A 90 -26.61 5.97 -29.74
C ILE A 90 -26.26 4.80 -30.67
N ASN A 91 -27.10 4.59 -31.68
CA ASN A 91 -26.84 3.68 -32.80
C ASN A 91 -26.42 4.47 -34.05
N LEU A 92 -25.17 4.34 -34.48
CA LEU A 92 -24.59 5.09 -35.59
C LEU A 92 -24.00 4.17 -36.67
N PRO A 93 -24.83 3.57 -37.54
CA PRO A 93 -24.38 2.80 -38.69
C PRO A 93 -23.85 3.73 -39.80
N LEU A 94 -22.60 4.18 -39.68
CA LEU A 94 -21.96 5.07 -40.63
C LEU A 94 -21.12 4.30 -41.66
N GLU A 95 -20.98 4.86 -42.87
CA GLU A 95 -20.12 4.30 -43.92
C GLU A 95 -19.25 5.41 -44.54
N ALA A 96 -17.93 5.17 -44.62
CA ALA A 96 -16.96 6.12 -45.16
C ALA A 96 -16.73 5.96 -46.68
N PHE A 97 -17.80 5.99 -47.49
CA PHE A 97 -17.73 5.72 -48.93
C PHE A 97 -16.71 6.61 -49.67
N TYR A 98 -16.70 7.91 -49.38
CA TYR A 98 -15.81 8.86 -50.05
C TYR A 98 -14.33 8.54 -49.84
N ILE A 99 -13.96 8.11 -48.63
CA ILE A 99 -12.58 7.81 -48.26
C ILE A 99 -12.12 6.55 -48.99
N LYS A 100 -12.94 5.50 -49.01
CA LYS A 100 -12.61 4.23 -49.67
C LYS A 100 -12.39 4.38 -51.17
N GLU A 101 -13.20 5.19 -51.84
CA GLU A 101 -13.10 5.33 -53.30
C GLU A 101 -12.01 6.31 -53.74
N ASN A 102 -11.77 7.37 -52.97
CA ASN A 102 -10.91 8.47 -53.44
C ASN A 102 -9.52 8.49 -52.78
N PHE A 103 -9.33 7.88 -51.61
CA PHE A 103 -8.05 7.87 -50.91
C PHE A 103 -7.37 6.52 -51.04
N ASN A 104 -6.05 6.55 -51.23
CA ASN A 104 -5.23 5.34 -51.22
C ASN A 104 -4.64 5.16 -49.83
N ILE A 105 -5.37 4.47 -48.96
CA ILE A 105 -5.00 4.24 -47.56
C ILE A 105 -4.59 2.79 -47.37
N ARG A 106 -3.45 2.59 -46.71
CA ARG A 106 -3.08 1.29 -46.17
C ARG A 106 -3.68 1.16 -44.78
N TRP A 107 -4.82 0.50 -44.68
CA TRP A 107 -5.50 0.28 -43.42
C TRP A 107 -4.71 -0.65 -42.51
N GLU A 108 -4.58 -0.26 -41.25
CA GLU A 108 -4.02 -1.08 -40.18
C GLU A 108 -5.10 -1.88 -39.44
N ALA A 109 -6.34 -1.37 -39.35
CA ALA A 109 -7.45 -2.03 -38.68
C ALA A 109 -8.77 -1.89 -39.46
N GLU A 110 -8.76 -2.29 -40.74
CA GLU A 110 -9.94 -2.21 -41.63
C GLU A 110 -11.13 -3.00 -41.08
N ASN A 111 -10.88 -4.21 -40.58
CA ASN A 111 -11.90 -5.09 -39.97
C ASN A 111 -12.34 -4.60 -38.57
N GLY A 112 -11.77 -3.49 -38.09
CA GLY A 112 -12.14 -2.78 -36.87
C GLY A 112 -11.52 -3.29 -35.58
N LEU A 113 -12.09 -2.79 -34.49
CA LEU A 113 -11.55 -2.94 -33.14
C LEU A 113 -11.58 -4.38 -32.62
N VAL A 114 -12.68 -5.11 -32.84
CA VAL A 114 -12.86 -6.46 -32.26
C VAL A 114 -11.82 -7.44 -32.84
N ASP A 115 -11.63 -7.44 -34.16
CA ASP A 115 -10.68 -8.33 -34.82
C ASP A 115 -9.22 -7.97 -34.51
N ASN A 116 -8.93 -6.68 -34.32
CA ASN A 116 -7.58 -6.18 -34.03
C ASN A 116 -7.31 -5.95 -32.53
N MET A 117 -8.15 -6.51 -31.65
CA MET A 117 -8.12 -6.25 -30.22
C MET A 117 -6.76 -6.57 -29.59
N GLN A 118 -6.15 -7.71 -29.92
CA GLN A 118 -4.85 -8.10 -29.36
C GLN A 118 -3.74 -7.08 -29.66
N LYS A 119 -3.69 -6.61 -30.91
CA LYS A 119 -2.73 -5.57 -31.34
C LYS A 119 -3.00 -4.26 -30.61
N MET A 120 -4.26 -3.83 -30.53
CA MET A 120 -4.65 -2.62 -29.81
C MET A 120 -4.28 -2.68 -28.32
N ILE A 121 -4.45 -3.84 -27.69
CA ILE A 121 -4.06 -4.07 -26.30
C ILE A 121 -2.55 -3.89 -26.13
N GLN A 122 -1.77 -4.46 -27.04
CA GLN A 122 -0.32 -4.31 -27.00
C GLN A 122 0.09 -2.83 -27.15
N GLU A 123 -0.46 -2.13 -28.14
CA GLU A 123 -0.19 -0.69 -28.34
C GLU A 123 -0.64 0.14 -27.14
N PHE A 124 -1.77 -0.21 -26.52
CA PHE A 124 -2.26 0.43 -25.31
C PHE A 124 -1.32 0.21 -24.12
N LYS A 125 -0.85 -1.03 -23.91
CA LYS A 125 0.12 -1.36 -22.85
C LYS A 125 1.45 -0.65 -23.04
N GLU A 126 1.98 -0.64 -24.26
CA GLU A 126 3.26 -0.01 -24.60
C GLU A 126 3.19 1.52 -24.45
N SER A 127 2.17 2.17 -25.02
CA SER A 127 2.03 3.63 -24.97
C SER A 127 1.81 4.19 -23.56
N ARG A 128 1.22 3.39 -22.67
CA ARG A 128 0.96 3.77 -21.27
C ARG A 128 2.02 3.25 -20.29
N GLY A 129 2.98 2.45 -20.75
CA GLY A 129 3.96 1.79 -19.90
C GLY A 129 3.35 0.80 -18.90
N LEU A 130 2.19 0.20 -19.24
CA LEU A 130 1.47 -0.77 -18.43
C LEU A 130 2.00 -2.20 -18.67
N LEU A 131 3.32 -2.33 -18.61
CA LEU A 131 4.00 -3.60 -18.82
C LEU A 131 4.00 -4.40 -17.50
N PRO A 132 3.65 -5.69 -17.54
CA PRO A 132 3.59 -6.52 -16.35
C PRO A 132 4.97 -6.63 -15.71
N LEU A 133 5.05 -6.34 -14.41
CA LEU A 133 6.31 -6.40 -13.67
C LEU A 133 6.49 -7.81 -13.09
N LYS A 134 7.54 -8.50 -13.52
CA LYS A 134 7.80 -9.90 -13.18
C LYS A 134 9.06 -10.00 -12.32
N ILE A 135 8.89 -10.41 -11.07
CA ILE A 135 9.97 -10.49 -10.09
C ILE A 135 10.10 -11.93 -9.58
N ALA A 136 11.32 -12.42 -9.42
CA ALA A 136 11.60 -13.67 -8.72
C ALA A 136 12.50 -13.42 -7.51
N ILE A 137 12.12 -14.00 -6.36
CA ILE A 137 12.92 -13.94 -5.13
C ILE A 137 13.42 -15.34 -4.81
N VAL A 138 14.74 -15.50 -4.83
CA VAL A 138 15.45 -16.76 -4.60
C VAL A 138 16.40 -16.62 -3.42
N GLY A 139 16.76 -17.74 -2.79
CA GLY A 139 17.63 -17.73 -1.61
C GLY A 139 17.39 -18.93 -0.69
N PRO A 140 18.19 -19.08 0.38
CA PRO A 140 18.12 -20.20 1.31
C PRO A 140 16.84 -20.18 2.15
N PRO A 141 16.39 -21.33 2.68
CA PRO A 141 15.25 -21.39 3.58
C PRO A 141 15.48 -20.54 4.84
N GLY A 142 14.43 -19.94 5.39
CA GLY A 142 14.52 -19.13 6.62
C GLY A 142 15.03 -17.69 6.48
N VAL A 143 15.48 -17.29 5.29
CA VAL A 143 16.03 -15.93 5.05
C VAL A 143 14.97 -14.82 5.06
N GLY A 144 13.69 -15.17 4.92
CA GLY A 144 12.58 -14.21 4.90
C GLY A 144 12.05 -13.83 3.51
N LYS A 145 12.28 -14.67 2.48
CA LYS A 145 11.74 -14.49 1.11
C LYS A 145 10.26 -14.12 1.10
N THR A 146 9.43 -14.90 1.80
CA THR A 146 7.98 -14.70 1.87
C THR A 146 7.59 -13.35 2.46
N ALA A 147 8.25 -12.93 3.55
CA ALA A 147 7.98 -11.63 4.15
C ALA A 147 8.35 -10.46 3.22
N MET A 148 9.43 -10.61 2.46
CA MET A 148 9.84 -9.62 1.45
C MET A 148 8.89 -9.61 0.25
N ALA A 149 8.53 -10.79 -0.26
CA ALA A 149 7.56 -10.95 -1.34
C ALA A 149 6.21 -10.33 -0.99
N GLU A 150 5.73 -10.50 0.24
CA GLU A 150 4.47 -9.91 0.72
C GLU A 150 4.52 -8.38 0.81
N LYS A 151 5.68 -7.80 1.15
CA LYS A 151 5.86 -6.34 1.16
C LYS A 151 5.91 -5.77 -0.24
N LEU A 152 6.66 -6.42 -1.13
CA LEU A 152 6.78 -6.02 -2.52
C LEU A 152 5.46 -6.19 -3.27
N SER A 153 4.72 -7.27 -3.02
CA SER A 153 3.42 -7.51 -3.65
C SER A 153 2.41 -6.43 -3.29
N LYS A 154 2.39 -5.99 -2.02
CA LYS A 154 1.56 -4.86 -1.58
C LYS A 154 2.00 -3.54 -2.19
N HIS A 155 3.30 -3.26 -2.24
CA HIS A 155 3.82 -2.00 -2.78
C HIS A 155 3.56 -1.86 -4.28
N PHE A 156 3.86 -2.90 -5.06
CA PHE A 156 3.70 -2.90 -6.51
C PHE A 156 2.30 -3.34 -6.98
N LYS A 157 1.43 -3.78 -6.07
CA LYS A 157 0.12 -4.40 -6.35
C LYS A 157 0.25 -5.59 -7.32
N LEU A 158 1.22 -6.47 -7.05
CA LEU A 158 1.51 -7.66 -7.86
C LEU A 158 0.91 -8.92 -7.22
N HIS A 159 0.69 -9.94 -8.04
CA HIS A 159 0.27 -11.26 -7.54
C HIS A 159 1.44 -11.96 -6.86
N HIS A 160 1.27 -12.29 -5.57
CA HIS A 160 2.24 -13.12 -4.85
C HIS A 160 1.96 -14.58 -5.15
N ILE A 161 2.89 -15.23 -5.84
CA ILE A 161 2.76 -16.62 -6.26
C ILE A 161 3.57 -17.51 -5.31
N LYS A 162 2.85 -18.25 -4.46
CA LYS A 162 3.41 -19.33 -3.62
C LYS A 162 2.99 -20.68 -4.20
N ILE A 163 3.89 -21.65 -4.22
CA ILE A 163 3.61 -23.01 -4.73
C ILE A 163 2.34 -23.61 -4.09
N LYS A 164 2.20 -23.48 -2.77
CA LYS A 164 1.04 -24.03 -2.03
C LYS A 164 -0.28 -23.41 -2.50
N ASP A 165 -0.30 -22.10 -2.70
CA ASP A 165 -1.50 -21.37 -3.10
C ASP A 165 -1.89 -21.71 -4.54
N VAL A 166 -0.91 -21.88 -5.43
CA VAL A 166 -1.14 -22.33 -6.82
C VAL A 166 -1.73 -23.73 -6.85
N ILE A 167 -1.18 -24.67 -6.09
CA ILE A 167 -1.71 -26.04 -6.02
C ILE A 167 -3.16 -26.03 -5.52
N LEU A 168 -3.44 -25.30 -4.43
CA LEU A 168 -4.79 -25.21 -3.87
C LEU A 168 -5.78 -24.56 -4.86
N GLU A 169 -5.37 -23.50 -5.55
CA GLU A 169 -6.20 -22.84 -6.57
C GLU A 169 -6.47 -23.75 -7.76
N SER A 170 -5.46 -24.47 -8.27
CA SER A 170 -5.61 -25.41 -9.37
C SER A 170 -6.50 -26.58 -9.00
N VAL A 171 -6.33 -27.17 -7.81
CA VAL A 171 -7.22 -28.24 -7.31
C VAL A 171 -8.66 -27.73 -7.20
N ARG A 172 -8.87 -26.54 -6.64
CA ARG A 172 -10.19 -25.93 -6.54
C ARG A 172 -10.83 -25.70 -7.91
N LYS A 173 -10.07 -25.22 -8.90
CA LYS A 173 -10.57 -25.03 -10.28
C LYS A 173 -11.02 -26.35 -10.90
N LEU A 174 -10.24 -27.41 -10.71
CA LEU A 174 -10.60 -28.74 -11.18
C LEU A 174 -11.88 -29.26 -10.49
N GLU A 175 -12.00 -29.07 -9.17
CA GLU A 175 -13.22 -29.42 -8.42
C GLU A 175 -14.45 -28.62 -8.87
N GLU A 176 -14.29 -27.32 -9.14
CA GLU A 176 -15.36 -26.47 -9.70
C GLU A 176 -15.77 -26.93 -11.09
N LYS A 177 -14.82 -27.38 -11.93
CA LYS A 177 -15.10 -27.94 -13.27
C LYS A 177 -15.88 -29.26 -13.21
N ILE A 178 -15.62 -30.11 -12.21
CA ILE A 178 -16.38 -31.35 -12.00
C ILE A 178 -17.79 -31.07 -11.48
N GLY A 179 -17.94 -30.04 -10.63
CA GLY A 179 -19.23 -29.64 -10.06
C GLY A 179 -20.18 -28.93 -11.04
N ARG A 180 -19.67 -28.38 -12.14
CA ARG A 180 -20.49 -27.84 -13.23
C ARG A 180 -21.06 -29.01 -14.04
N VAL A 181 -22.31 -29.35 -13.75
CA VAL A 181 -23.11 -30.20 -14.64
C VAL A 181 -23.30 -29.45 -15.95
N ASP A 182 -22.93 -30.08 -17.07
CA ASP A 182 -23.06 -29.59 -18.46
C ASP A 182 -24.33 -28.74 -18.63
N THR A 183 -24.18 -27.43 -18.54
CA THR A 183 -25.20 -26.47 -18.96
C THR A 183 -24.65 -25.85 -20.22
N GLU A 184 -25.30 -26.19 -21.34
CA GLU A 184 -24.84 -26.08 -22.72
C GLU A 184 -24.67 -24.63 -23.25
N GLU A 185 -24.31 -23.64 -22.43
CA GLU A 185 -24.33 -22.22 -22.86
C GLU A 185 -23.07 -21.38 -22.54
N GLU A 186 -21.88 -21.98 -22.50
CA GLU A 186 -20.63 -21.18 -22.62
C GLU A 186 -19.73 -21.79 -23.71
N GLU A 187 -20.10 -21.59 -24.97
CA GLU A 187 -19.15 -21.62 -26.09
C GLU A 187 -18.15 -20.47 -25.89
N GLU A 188 -16.90 -20.78 -25.51
CA GLU A 188 -15.73 -20.01 -25.96
C GLU A 188 -14.41 -20.75 -25.73
N GLU A 189 -13.89 -21.29 -26.84
CA GLU A 189 -12.49 -21.40 -27.28
C GLU A 189 -11.36 -21.16 -26.26
N GLU A 190 -11.20 -22.02 -25.25
CA GLU A 190 -9.87 -22.47 -24.80
C GLU A 190 -9.97 -23.97 -24.57
N GLU A 191 -8.90 -24.73 -24.82
CA GLU A 191 -8.84 -26.20 -24.73
C GLU A 191 -9.26 -26.70 -23.33
N GLU A 192 -10.56 -26.79 -23.08
CA GLU A 192 -11.08 -27.21 -21.79
C GLU A 192 -10.98 -28.73 -21.69
N ILE A 193 -10.02 -29.15 -20.86
CA ILE A 193 -9.96 -30.48 -20.25
C ILE A 193 -11.38 -30.88 -19.87
N THR A 194 -11.86 -32.00 -20.43
CA THR A 194 -13.22 -32.48 -20.19
C THR A 194 -13.43 -32.76 -18.69
N SER A 195 -14.67 -32.73 -18.21
CA SER A 195 -14.99 -33.04 -16.81
C SER A 195 -14.40 -34.39 -16.34
N LYS A 196 -14.29 -35.37 -17.27
CA LYS A 196 -13.65 -36.67 -17.02
C LYS A 196 -12.13 -36.58 -16.89
N GLU A 197 -11.46 -35.88 -17.79
CA GLU A 197 -10.01 -35.68 -17.72
C GLU A 197 -9.61 -34.83 -16.50
N ALA A 198 -10.44 -33.87 -16.08
CA ALA A 198 -10.25 -33.09 -14.87
C ALA A 198 -10.32 -33.97 -13.62
N GLN A 199 -11.26 -34.93 -13.59
CA GLN A 199 -11.38 -35.93 -12.54
C GLN A 199 -10.18 -36.87 -12.51
N GLU A 200 -9.74 -37.40 -13.66
CA GLU A 200 -8.56 -38.27 -13.74
C GLU A 200 -7.28 -37.55 -13.28
N LEU A 201 -7.10 -36.28 -13.66
CA LEU A 201 -5.97 -35.48 -13.20
C LEU A 201 -6.03 -35.23 -11.69
N LEU A 202 -7.20 -34.96 -11.11
CA LEU A 202 -7.35 -34.83 -9.67
C LEU A 202 -7.01 -36.12 -8.92
N ASP A 203 -7.43 -37.25 -9.44
CA ASP A 203 -7.15 -38.55 -8.83
C ASP A 203 -5.64 -38.85 -8.89
N GLN A 204 -4.97 -38.59 -10.01
CA GLN A 204 -3.50 -38.69 -10.12
C GLN A 204 -2.76 -37.77 -9.14
N ILE A 205 -3.22 -36.53 -8.97
CA ILE A 205 -2.65 -35.56 -8.03
C ILE A 205 -2.80 -36.07 -6.59
N ARG A 206 -3.98 -36.57 -6.24
CA ARG A 206 -4.27 -37.09 -4.89
C ARG A 206 -3.44 -38.33 -4.59
N GLU A 207 -3.36 -39.27 -5.51
CA GLU A 207 -2.50 -40.47 -5.38
C GLU A 207 -1.02 -40.09 -5.23
N ASN A 208 -0.53 -39.14 -6.02
CA ASN A 208 0.85 -38.66 -5.93
C ASN A 208 1.14 -38.00 -4.56
N MET A 209 0.21 -37.18 -4.07
CA MET A 209 0.31 -36.55 -2.76
C MET A 209 0.31 -37.58 -1.61
N GLU A 210 -0.48 -38.65 -1.72
CA GLU A 210 -0.51 -39.73 -0.73
C GLU A 210 0.81 -40.52 -0.71
N GLN A 211 1.41 -40.77 -1.88
CA GLN A 211 2.68 -41.50 -1.99
C GLN A 211 3.89 -40.69 -1.52
N SER A 212 3.87 -39.37 -1.69
CA SER A 212 5.01 -38.48 -1.45
C SER A 212 4.92 -37.67 -0.14
N GLU A 213 4.21 -38.19 0.88
CA GLU A 213 4.01 -37.52 2.18
C GLU A 213 3.50 -36.07 2.05
N GLY A 214 2.60 -35.81 1.10
CA GLY A 214 2.03 -34.50 0.83
C GLY A 214 2.89 -33.56 -0.01
N ARG A 215 3.86 -34.09 -0.77
CA ARG A 215 4.59 -33.35 -1.81
C ARG A 215 4.11 -33.78 -3.20
N LEU A 216 3.97 -32.79 -4.09
CA LEU A 216 3.70 -33.04 -5.50
C LEU A 216 5.00 -33.14 -6.28
N ASP A 217 5.01 -34.03 -7.26
CA ASP A 217 6.11 -34.15 -8.21
C ASP A 217 6.29 -32.87 -9.03
N ASP A 218 7.54 -32.60 -9.40
CA ASP A 218 7.94 -31.36 -10.07
C ASP A 218 7.19 -31.15 -11.39
N HIS A 219 6.86 -32.21 -12.12
CA HIS A 219 6.11 -32.13 -13.39
C HIS A 219 4.73 -31.48 -13.20
N PHE A 220 3.97 -31.88 -12.19
CA PHE A 220 2.65 -31.29 -11.89
C PHE A 220 2.80 -29.85 -11.39
N VAL A 221 3.79 -29.58 -10.55
CA VAL A 221 4.06 -28.23 -10.05
C VAL A 221 4.41 -27.29 -11.20
N ILE A 222 5.30 -27.70 -12.11
CA ILE A 222 5.68 -26.90 -13.29
C ILE A 222 4.46 -26.64 -14.18
N ARG A 223 3.61 -27.65 -14.42
CA ARG A 223 2.37 -27.48 -15.20
C ARG A 223 1.45 -26.43 -14.59
N PHE A 224 1.14 -26.51 -13.29
CA PHE A 224 0.26 -25.54 -12.63
C PHE A 224 0.88 -24.15 -12.55
N MET A 225 2.20 -24.07 -12.38
CA MET A 225 2.92 -22.80 -12.40
C MET A 225 2.85 -22.16 -13.79
N LYS A 226 3.09 -22.91 -14.88
CA LYS A 226 2.93 -22.41 -16.26
C LYS A 226 1.53 -21.88 -16.51
N GLU A 227 0.51 -22.64 -16.14
CA GLU A 227 -0.90 -22.23 -16.28
C GLU A 227 -1.20 -20.94 -15.48
N LYS A 228 -0.75 -20.86 -14.23
CA LYS A 228 -0.92 -19.66 -13.40
C LYS A 228 -0.20 -18.45 -13.99
N LEU A 229 1.03 -18.61 -14.47
CA LEU A 229 1.83 -17.53 -15.04
C LEU A 229 1.29 -17.03 -16.38
N LYS A 230 0.66 -17.91 -17.17
CA LYS A 230 -0.05 -17.54 -18.42
C LYS A 230 -1.43 -16.92 -18.19
N SER A 231 -1.97 -17.00 -16.98
CA SER A 231 -3.25 -16.36 -16.65
C SER A 231 -3.24 -14.84 -16.88
N MET A 232 -4.38 -14.28 -17.28
CA MET A 232 -4.55 -12.85 -17.57
C MET A 232 -4.17 -11.96 -16.38
N GLN A 233 -4.39 -12.43 -15.15
CA GLN A 233 -3.99 -11.73 -13.92
C GLN A 233 -2.48 -11.46 -13.88
N CYS A 234 -1.69 -12.49 -14.20
CA CYS A 234 -0.23 -12.42 -14.21
C CYS A 234 0.30 -11.69 -15.46
N GLN A 235 -0.34 -11.88 -16.62
CA GLN A 235 0.03 -11.22 -17.87
C GLN A 235 -0.30 -9.72 -17.93
N ASN A 236 -1.28 -9.25 -17.15
CA ASN A 236 -1.69 -7.85 -17.13
C ASN A 236 -1.04 -7.06 -15.99
N GLN A 237 -0.92 -7.64 -14.80
CA GLN A 237 -0.37 -6.92 -13.64
C GLN A 237 1.09 -7.30 -13.35
N GLY A 238 1.50 -8.52 -13.70
CA GLY A 238 2.75 -9.11 -13.25
C GLY A 238 2.60 -9.93 -11.98
N PHE A 239 3.73 -10.43 -11.48
CA PHE A 239 3.78 -11.38 -10.38
C PHE A 239 5.12 -11.35 -9.64
N ILE A 240 5.11 -11.89 -8.42
CA ILE A 240 6.30 -12.17 -7.62
C ILE A 240 6.35 -13.68 -7.33
N LEU A 241 7.40 -14.34 -7.82
CA LEU A 241 7.68 -15.74 -7.50
C LEU A 241 8.40 -15.85 -6.15
N ASP A 242 7.85 -16.66 -5.25
CA ASP A 242 8.41 -16.91 -3.91
C ASP A 242 9.02 -18.31 -3.81
N GLY A 243 10.35 -18.39 -3.91
CA GLY A 243 11.10 -19.60 -3.58
C GLY A 243 10.93 -20.78 -4.55
N PHE A 244 10.46 -20.51 -5.78
CA PHE A 244 10.43 -21.45 -6.90
C PHE A 244 10.78 -20.70 -8.20
N PRO A 245 11.52 -21.31 -9.14
CA PRO A 245 12.13 -22.66 -9.12
C PRO A 245 13.26 -22.85 -8.10
N LYS A 246 13.74 -24.08 -7.91
CA LYS A 246 14.81 -24.43 -6.95
C LYS A 246 16.05 -25.07 -7.57
N SER A 247 15.94 -25.53 -8.81
CA SER A 247 17.00 -26.23 -9.55
C SER A 247 17.04 -25.69 -10.97
N TYR A 248 18.19 -25.80 -11.64
CA TYR A 248 18.37 -25.46 -13.03
C TYR A 248 17.35 -26.17 -13.93
N LEU A 249 17.15 -27.48 -13.75
CA LEU A 249 16.20 -28.26 -14.55
C LEU A 249 14.76 -27.74 -14.43
N GLN A 250 14.32 -27.40 -13.22
CA GLN A 250 12.99 -26.82 -13.00
C GLN A 250 12.84 -25.45 -13.66
N THR A 251 13.90 -24.65 -13.66
CA THR A 251 13.93 -23.34 -14.32
C THR A 251 13.83 -23.50 -15.83
N LYS A 252 14.63 -24.41 -16.41
CA LYS A 252 14.60 -24.75 -17.83
C LYS A 252 13.22 -25.27 -18.24
N ASP A 253 12.63 -26.19 -17.47
CA ASP A 253 11.33 -26.74 -17.79
C ASP A 253 10.21 -25.70 -17.64
N LEU A 254 10.31 -24.76 -16.69
CA LEU A 254 9.30 -23.73 -16.46
C LEU A 254 9.33 -22.63 -17.52
N PHE A 255 10.52 -22.12 -17.86
CA PHE A 255 10.68 -20.95 -18.72
C PHE A 255 11.17 -21.28 -20.14
N GLY A 256 11.72 -22.47 -20.37
CA GLY A 256 12.12 -22.93 -21.69
C GLY A 256 10.92 -23.16 -22.61
N THR A 257 11.12 -22.92 -23.90
CA THR A 257 10.14 -23.25 -24.94
C THR A 257 10.36 -24.66 -25.48
N GLU A 258 9.28 -25.36 -25.83
CA GLU A 258 9.31 -26.75 -26.33
C GLU A 258 9.80 -26.88 -27.79
N TYR A 259 10.14 -25.78 -28.46
CA TYR A 259 10.70 -25.80 -29.81
C TYR A 259 12.21 -26.11 -29.75
N ASP A 260 12.54 -27.36 -29.48
CA ASP A 260 13.84 -27.97 -29.80
C ASP A 260 13.81 -28.36 -31.29
N ASP A 261 14.00 -27.40 -32.20
CA ASP A 261 14.42 -27.75 -33.57
C ASP A 261 15.90 -28.14 -33.51
N GLU A 262 16.17 -29.41 -33.17
CA GLU A 262 17.49 -30.04 -32.95
C GLU A 262 18.52 -29.82 -34.10
N ALA A 263 18.13 -29.23 -35.24
CA ALA A 263 18.95 -29.12 -36.43
C ALA A 263 19.72 -27.78 -36.57
N THR A 264 19.39 -26.72 -35.81
CA THR A 264 19.96 -25.37 -36.05
C THR A 264 20.81 -24.78 -34.92
N ASP A 265 20.74 -25.32 -33.69
CA ASP A 265 21.23 -24.61 -32.50
C ASP A 265 22.66 -24.91 -32.04
N ILE A 266 23.35 -25.88 -32.68
CA ILE A 266 24.74 -26.22 -32.33
C ILE A 266 25.72 -25.05 -32.58
N LEU A 267 25.32 -24.04 -33.38
CA LEU A 267 26.19 -22.94 -33.78
C LEU A 267 25.99 -21.62 -33.01
N THR A 268 24.94 -21.46 -32.19
CA THR A 268 24.65 -20.14 -31.58
C THR A 268 24.47 -20.10 -30.06
N ASN A 269 24.35 -21.22 -29.34
CA ASN A 269 24.15 -21.22 -27.86
C ASN A 269 22.99 -20.29 -27.41
N ILE A 270 21.97 -20.07 -28.24
CA ILE A 270 20.82 -19.23 -27.86
C ILE A 270 19.80 -20.12 -27.17
N VAL A 271 19.62 -19.95 -25.86
CA VAL A 271 18.56 -20.63 -25.11
C VAL A 271 17.22 -20.00 -25.51
N HIS A 272 16.28 -20.80 -26.03
CA HIS A 272 14.93 -20.33 -26.32
C HIS A 272 14.05 -20.35 -25.06
N PHE A 273 13.51 -19.19 -24.67
CA PHE A 273 12.70 -19.02 -23.47
C PHE A 273 11.43 -18.18 -23.72
N ASP A 274 10.40 -18.45 -22.92
CA ASP A 274 9.10 -17.78 -23.00
C ASP A 274 9.19 -16.40 -22.33
N LYS A 275 9.32 -15.36 -23.17
CA LYS A 275 9.39 -13.96 -22.75
C LYS A 275 8.14 -13.50 -21.99
N SER A 276 6.99 -14.16 -22.17
CA SER A 276 5.75 -13.77 -21.49
C SER A 276 5.82 -14.05 -19.99
N ILE A 277 6.39 -15.19 -19.60
CA ILE A 277 6.44 -15.66 -18.21
C ILE A 277 7.81 -15.48 -17.55
N THR A 278 8.86 -15.18 -18.30
CA THR A 278 10.22 -15.04 -17.72
C THR A 278 10.34 -13.75 -16.89
N PRO A 279 10.84 -13.81 -15.64
CA PRO A 279 11.07 -12.65 -14.78
C PRO A 279 12.06 -11.63 -15.35
N GLU A 280 11.81 -10.34 -15.13
CA GLU A 280 12.73 -9.25 -15.51
C GLU A 280 13.75 -8.95 -14.40
N HIS A 281 13.34 -9.14 -13.14
CA HIS A 281 14.19 -8.87 -11.98
C HIS A 281 14.26 -10.09 -11.07
N ILE A 282 15.49 -10.46 -10.71
CA ILE A 282 15.78 -11.63 -9.88
C ILE A 282 16.59 -11.16 -8.69
N PHE A 283 16.05 -11.38 -7.50
CA PHE A 283 16.71 -11.01 -6.24
C PHE A 283 17.15 -12.27 -5.52
N ALA A 284 18.46 -12.50 -5.50
CA ALA A 284 19.10 -13.57 -4.76
C ALA A 284 19.43 -13.08 -3.34
N LEU A 285 18.74 -13.64 -2.35
CA LEU A 285 18.91 -13.30 -0.95
C LEU A 285 20.02 -14.15 -0.34
N ASP A 286 21.13 -13.53 0.03
CA ASP A 286 22.29 -14.20 0.59
C ASP A 286 22.32 -14.04 2.11
N ALA A 287 22.59 -15.14 2.80
CA ALA A 287 22.80 -15.17 4.24
C ALA A 287 23.72 -16.32 4.65
N SER A 288 24.42 -16.14 5.77
CA SER A 288 25.24 -17.20 6.37
C SER A 288 24.38 -18.23 7.10
N ASP A 289 24.86 -19.46 7.17
CA ASP A 289 24.14 -20.55 7.83
C ASP A 289 23.94 -20.27 9.33
N ASP A 290 24.91 -19.63 9.98
CA ASP A 290 24.82 -19.25 11.39
C ASP A 290 23.76 -18.18 11.63
N PHE A 291 23.64 -17.20 10.73
CA PHE A 291 22.58 -16.20 10.78
C PHE A 291 21.20 -16.84 10.66
N LEU A 292 21.03 -17.77 9.70
CA LEU A 292 19.76 -18.45 9.49
C LEU A 292 19.36 -19.34 10.67
N LYS A 293 20.33 -20.07 11.25
CA LYS A 293 20.13 -20.88 12.46
C LYS A 293 19.70 -20.00 13.63
N ASN A 294 20.41 -18.90 13.89
CA ASN A 294 20.09 -17.97 14.97
C ASN A 294 18.70 -17.33 14.78
N ARG A 295 18.36 -16.96 13.54
CA ARG A 295 17.05 -16.39 13.22
C ARG A 295 15.92 -17.36 13.54
N ILE A 296 16.07 -18.64 13.17
CA ILE A 296 15.03 -19.65 13.43
C ILE A 296 14.93 -20.03 14.90
N MET A 297 16.06 -20.08 15.62
CA MET A 297 16.05 -20.32 17.06
C MET A 297 15.32 -19.21 17.84
N ASN A 298 15.27 -17.99 17.29
CA ASN A 298 14.59 -16.85 17.91
C ASN A 298 13.11 -16.69 17.47
N LEU A 299 12.58 -17.58 16.61
CA LEU A 299 11.17 -17.56 16.24
C LEU A 299 10.31 -18.16 17.36
N ALA A 300 9.07 -17.66 17.50
CA ALA A 300 8.14 -18.17 18.49
C ALA A 300 7.74 -19.62 18.19
N GLU A 301 7.59 -20.45 19.23
CA GLU A 301 7.18 -21.87 19.08
C GLU A 301 5.87 -22.04 18.31
N SER A 302 4.97 -21.05 18.37
CA SER A 302 3.72 -21.01 17.59
C SER A 302 3.91 -20.96 16.07
N GLU A 303 5.02 -20.36 15.60
CA GLU A 303 5.35 -20.28 14.16
C GLU A 303 6.16 -21.50 13.68
N VAL A 304 6.80 -22.19 14.63
CA VAL A 304 7.64 -23.37 14.38
C VAL A 304 6.82 -24.67 14.46
N ALA A 305 5.80 -24.72 15.31
CA ALA A 305 4.93 -25.89 15.47
C ALA A 305 4.13 -26.17 14.17
N GLY A 306 4.34 -27.35 13.59
CA GLY A 306 3.66 -27.79 12.36
C GLY A 306 4.27 -27.28 11.05
N THR A 307 5.36 -26.51 11.09
CA THR A 307 6.04 -26.01 9.88
C THR A 307 7.32 -26.79 9.57
N HIS A 308 7.94 -26.52 8.42
CA HIS A 308 9.25 -27.09 8.04
C HIS A 308 10.43 -26.49 8.82
N TYR A 309 10.17 -25.62 9.81
CA TYR A 309 11.18 -24.96 10.63
C TYR A 309 11.57 -25.77 11.88
N THR A 310 11.12 -27.02 12.02
CA THR A 310 11.70 -27.92 13.02
C THR A 310 13.20 -28.08 12.76
N GLN A 311 13.99 -28.10 13.83
CA GLN A 311 15.46 -28.02 13.75
C GLN A 311 16.08 -29.02 12.77
N GLU A 312 15.62 -30.28 12.77
CA GLU A 312 16.11 -31.33 11.86
C GLU A 312 15.70 -31.11 10.40
N LYS A 313 14.43 -30.73 10.15
CA LYS A 313 13.92 -30.51 8.79
C LYS A 313 14.55 -29.28 8.16
N PHE A 314 14.75 -28.22 8.94
CA PHE A 314 15.40 -27.01 8.50
C PHE A 314 16.85 -27.25 8.08
N LEU A 315 17.65 -27.90 8.95
CA LEU A 315 19.06 -28.20 8.64
C LEU A 315 19.20 -29.08 7.40
N ARG A 316 18.32 -30.08 7.24
CA ARG A 316 18.28 -30.92 6.02
C ARG A 316 17.95 -30.12 4.77
N HIS A 317 16.99 -29.20 4.84
CA HIS A 317 16.64 -28.33 3.71
C HIS A 317 17.73 -27.32 3.37
N LEU A 318 18.42 -26.79 4.38
CA LEU A 318 19.54 -25.88 4.18
C LEU A 318 20.72 -26.59 3.51
N ALA A 319 21.09 -27.80 3.99
CA ALA A 319 22.13 -28.61 3.36
C ALA A 319 21.79 -28.93 1.90
N LYS A 320 20.57 -29.43 1.63
CA LYS A 320 20.11 -29.70 0.26
C LYS A 320 20.19 -28.46 -0.63
N TYR A 321 19.81 -27.28 -0.11
CA TYR A 321 19.92 -26.04 -0.86
C TYR A 321 21.38 -25.68 -1.18
N ARG A 322 22.31 -25.86 -0.24
CA ARG A 322 23.74 -25.61 -0.48
C ARG A 322 24.29 -26.58 -1.52
N ASP A 323 24.02 -27.88 -1.39
CA ASP A 323 24.50 -28.89 -2.34
C ASP A 323 24.03 -28.59 -3.77
N THR A 324 22.73 -28.28 -3.95
CA THR A 324 22.18 -27.94 -5.28
C THR A 324 22.72 -26.62 -5.85
N ASN A 325 23.21 -25.70 -5.02
CA ASN A 325 23.77 -24.41 -5.47
C ASN A 325 25.31 -24.38 -5.45
N THR A 326 25.97 -25.53 -5.31
CA THR A 326 27.45 -25.62 -5.38
C THR A 326 27.99 -26.08 -6.73
N GLU A 327 27.13 -26.59 -7.61
CA GLU A 327 27.50 -27.06 -8.96
C GLU A 327 27.45 -25.90 -9.98
N ASP A 328 28.21 -26.02 -11.08
CA ASP A 328 28.26 -25.04 -12.19
C ASP A 328 26.92 -24.93 -12.96
N GLU A 329 25.86 -25.64 -12.54
CA GLU A 329 24.50 -25.59 -13.09
C GLU A 329 23.50 -25.07 -12.03
N THR A 330 23.69 -23.82 -11.58
CA THR A 330 22.73 -23.22 -10.63
C THR A 330 21.53 -22.60 -11.35
N LEU A 331 20.43 -22.41 -10.61
CA LEU A 331 19.29 -21.63 -11.09
C LEU A 331 19.70 -20.23 -11.61
N LEU A 332 20.71 -19.61 -10.97
CA LEU A 332 21.16 -18.27 -11.34
C LEU A 332 21.88 -18.28 -12.70
N ASN A 333 22.59 -19.37 -13.01
CA ASN A 333 23.32 -19.52 -14.27
C ASN A 333 22.36 -19.55 -15.47
N PHE A 334 21.21 -20.22 -15.36
CA PHE A 334 20.17 -20.17 -16.41
C PHE A 334 19.75 -18.72 -16.71
N PHE A 335 19.61 -17.89 -15.67
CA PHE A 335 19.20 -16.51 -15.86
C PHE A 335 20.31 -15.66 -16.48
N GLU A 336 21.57 -15.92 -16.13
CA GLU A 336 22.72 -15.31 -16.78
C GLU A 336 22.83 -15.70 -18.27
N GLU A 337 22.53 -16.96 -18.63
CA GLU A 337 22.49 -17.43 -20.02
C GLU A 337 21.46 -16.68 -20.88
N ILE A 338 20.33 -16.29 -20.28
CA ILE A 338 19.29 -15.50 -20.96
C ILE A 338 19.49 -13.97 -20.80
N GLU A 339 20.69 -13.54 -20.38
CA GLU A 339 21.09 -12.14 -20.14
C GLU A 339 20.33 -11.41 -19.01
N VAL A 340 19.62 -12.15 -18.14
CA VAL A 340 18.93 -11.61 -16.95
C VAL A 340 19.83 -11.75 -15.73
N HIS A 341 20.51 -10.67 -15.36
CA HIS A 341 21.52 -10.68 -14.30
C HIS A 341 20.87 -10.67 -12.90
N PRO A 342 21.09 -11.71 -12.06
CA PRO A 342 20.56 -11.73 -10.70
C PRO A 342 21.23 -10.70 -9.80
N VAL A 343 20.42 -10.04 -8.96
CA VAL A 343 20.89 -9.06 -7.97
C VAL A 343 21.04 -9.75 -6.62
N HIS A 344 22.29 -9.87 -6.18
CA HIS A 344 22.64 -10.42 -4.87
C HIS A 344 22.41 -9.40 -3.75
N ILE A 345 21.63 -9.79 -2.74
CA ILE A 345 21.28 -8.99 -1.58
C ILE A 345 21.67 -9.75 -0.32
N ASP A 346 22.73 -9.28 0.32
CA ASP A 346 23.21 -9.80 1.59
C ASP A 346 22.37 -9.25 2.75
N ILE A 347 21.59 -10.14 3.37
CA ILE A 347 20.66 -9.81 4.46
C ILE A 347 21.39 -9.65 5.80
N THR A 348 22.60 -10.19 5.93
CA THR A 348 23.35 -10.12 7.19
C THR A 348 23.82 -8.71 7.54
N LYS A 349 23.85 -7.82 6.55
CA LYS A 349 24.29 -6.43 6.69
C LYS A 349 23.18 -5.50 7.19
N ASP A 350 21.92 -5.94 7.14
CA ASP A 350 20.80 -5.10 7.53
C ASP A 350 20.37 -5.39 8.97
N THR A 351 20.39 -4.37 9.81
CA THR A 351 20.04 -4.46 11.24
C THR A 351 18.54 -4.31 11.49
N ASP A 352 17.75 -3.94 10.47
CA ASP A 352 16.33 -3.68 10.63
C ASP A 352 15.51 -4.98 10.69
N PRO A 353 14.77 -5.25 11.79
CA PRO A 353 13.90 -6.42 11.90
C PRO A 353 12.79 -6.47 10.84
N SER A 354 12.46 -5.31 10.26
CA SER A 354 11.41 -5.12 9.26
C SER A 354 11.93 -5.23 7.82
N ASN A 355 13.23 -5.35 7.54
CA ASN A 355 13.76 -5.34 6.16
C ASN A 355 13.28 -4.14 5.31
N THR A 356 12.93 -3.01 5.92
CA THR A 356 12.32 -1.87 5.22
C THR A 356 13.33 -1.24 4.25
N ALA A 357 14.58 -1.05 4.69
CA ALA A 357 15.66 -0.53 3.87
C ALA A 357 15.97 -1.40 2.64
N LEU A 358 15.95 -2.74 2.77
CA LEU A 358 16.08 -3.66 1.64
C LEU A 358 14.93 -3.51 0.65
N VAL A 359 13.70 -3.38 1.14
CA VAL A 359 12.53 -3.20 0.27
C VAL A 359 12.64 -1.88 -0.48
N GLU A 360 13.10 -0.80 0.15
CA GLU A 360 13.37 0.48 -0.52
C GLU A 360 14.47 0.36 -1.58
N LYS A 361 15.57 -0.34 -1.28
CA LYS A 361 16.63 -0.61 -2.25
C LYS A 361 16.12 -1.40 -3.45
N ILE A 362 15.36 -2.47 -3.23
CA ILE A 362 14.73 -3.25 -4.31
C ILE A 362 13.77 -2.38 -5.10
N THR A 363 12.99 -1.55 -4.42
CA THR A 363 12.02 -0.64 -5.06
C THR A 363 12.73 0.38 -5.95
N SER A 364 13.89 0.89 -5.51
CA SER A 364 14.71 1.80 -6.31
C SER A 364 15.31 1.14 -7.56
N LEU A 365 15.66 -0.16 -7.47
CA LEU A 365 16.21 -0.94 -8.59
C LEU A 365 15.13 -1.30 -9.63
N VAL A 366 13.94 -1.65 -9.16
CA VAL A 366 12.79 -2.00 -10.01
C VAL A 366 12.17 -0.75 -10.65
N GLY A 367 12.17 0.37 -9.92
CA GLY A 367 11.63 1.65 -10.37
C GLY A 367 10.16 1.86 -9.97
N LYS A 368 9.46 2.69 -10.76
CA LYS A 368 8.06 3.07 -10.48
C LYS A 368 7.10 1.94 -10.79
N THR A 369 5.96 1.93 -10.09
CA THR A 369 4.86 1.00 -10.35
C THR A 369 4.32 1.20 -11.77
N ARG A 370 4.27 0.12 -12.56
CA ARG A 370 3.77 0.11 -13.95
C ARG A 370 2.26 -0.15 -14.05
N ASN A 371 1.50 0.29 -13.06
CA ASN A 371 0.05 0.07 -12.97
C ASN A 371 -0.73 1.38 -13.21
N TYR A 372 -2.06 1.29 -13.29
CA TYR A 372 -2.96 2.44 -13.46
C TYR A 372 -2.97 3.42 -12.28
N GLY A 373 -2.12 3.21 -11.26
CA GLY A 373 -2.11 3.99 -10.03
C GLY A 373 -3.27 3.65 -9.10
N PRO A 374 -3.36 4.33 -7.94
CA PRO A 374 -4.53 4.24 -7.07
C PRO A 374 -5.74 4.88 -7.74
N THR A 375 -6.92 4.27 -7.57
CA THR A 375 -8.17 4.86 -8.05
C THR A 375 -8.49 6.14 -7.26
N PRO A 376 -9.35 7.04 -7.78
CA PRO A 376 -9.79 8.21 -7.03
C PRO A 376 -10.40 7.87 -5.67
N GLU A 377 -11.13 6.75 -5.58
CA GLU A 377 -11.68 6.24 -4.31
C GLU A 377 -10.60 5.76 -3.35
N GLU A 378 -9.61 5.01 -3.85
CA GLU A 378 -8.46 4.56 -3.04
C GLU A 378 -7.65 5.76 -2.53
N LEU A 379 -7.45 6.78 -3.36
CA LEU A 379 -6.80 8.04 -2.95
C LEU A 379 -7.57 8.73 -1.83
N ALA A 380 -8.88 8.91 -1.99
CA ALA A 380 -9.73 9.52 -0.96
C ALA A 380 -9.75 8.71 0.35
N GLU A 381 -9.69 7.37 0.26
CA GLU A 381 -9.61 6.51 1.43
C GLU A 381 -8.24 6.61 2.13
N ILE A 382 -7.15 6.66 1.36
CA ILE A 382 -5.79 6.90 1.87
C ILE A 382 -5.73 8.26 2.57
N GLU A 383 -6.24 9.32 1.94
CA GLU A 383 -6.32 10.66 2.50
C GLU A 383 -7.14 10.67 3.80
N ARG A 384 -8.30 10.02 3.81
CA ARG A 384 -9.14 9.88 5.01
C ARG A 384 -8.40 9.15 6.13
N LYS A 385 -7.61 8.12 5.81
CA LYS A 385 -6.82 7.37 6.78
C LYS A 385 -5.68 8.21 7.35
N GLN A 386 -4.96 8.93 6.49
CA GLN A 386 -3.89 9.84 6.90
C GLN A 386 -4.42 10.98 7.77
N ALA A 387 -5.55 11.59 7.40
CA ALA A 387 -6.21 12.63 8.19
C ALA A 387 -6.64 12.12 9.58
N LYS A 388 -7.17 10.90 9.67
CA LYS A 388 -7.49 10.26 10.96
C LYS A 388 -6.26 10.02 11.81
N GLU A 389 -5.15 9.57 11.22
CA GLU A 389 -3.91 9.31 11.95
C GLU A 389 -3.26 10.62 12.46
N GLN A 390 -3.27 11.66 11.63
CA GLN A 390 -2.81 13.00 12.03
C GLN A 390 -3.67 13.56 13.17
N LEU A 391 -4.99 13.47 13.07
CA LEU A 391 -5.90 13.90 14.13
C LEU A 391 -5.66 13.13 15.44
N LEU A 392 -5.42 11.81 15.35
CA LEU A 392 -5.11 11.01 16.54
C LEU A 392 -3.81 11.46 17.20
N LYS A 393 -2.75 11.72 16.42
CA LYS A 393 -1.47 12.24 16.93
C LYS A 393 -1.65 13.61 17.60
N GLU A 394 -2.37 14.52 16.96
CA GLU A 394 -2.66 15.85 17.53
C GLU A 394 -3.45 15.77 18.84
N VAL A 395 -4.45 14.89 18.93
CA VAL A 395 -5.22 14.65 20.15
C VAL A 395 -4.33 14.08 21.26
N THR A 396 -3.46 13.11 20.95
CA THR A 396 -2.52 12.55 21.93
C THR A 396 -1.53 13.59 22.43
N GLU A 397 -0.94 14.39 21.53
CA GLU A 397 0.01 15.45 21.91
C GLU A 397 -0.66 16.59 22.70
N ARG A 398 -1.93 16.90 22.40
CA ARG A 398 -2.70 17.87 23.16
C ARG A 398 -3.01 17.36 24.56
N ALA A 399 -3.43 16.11 24.70
CA ALA A 399 -3.70 15.49 25.99
C ALA A 399 -2.42 15.40 26.86
N GLU A 400 -1.27 15.08 26.26
CA GLU A 400 0.02 15.08 26.98
C GLU A 400 0.43 16.49 27.43
N ARG A 401 0.23 17.52 26.58
CA ARG A 401 0.47 18.91 26.97
C ARG A 401 -0.44 19.38 28.10
N GLU A 402 -1.74 19.12 28.00
CA GLU A 402 -2.72 19.48 29.04
C GLU A 402 -2.38 18.78 30.36
N ARG A 403 -1.93 17.51 30.32
CA ARG A 403 -1.46 16.79 31.49
C ARG A 403 -0.21 17.42 32.10
N ARG A 404 0.80 17.76 31.29
CA ARG A 404 2.04 18.41 31.77
C ARG A 404 1.76 19.79 32.38
N GLU A 405 0.88 20.58 31.75
CA GLU A 405 0.47 21.89 32.27
C GLU A 405 -0.32 21.78 33.58
N ALA A 406 -1.17 20.76 33.72
CA ALA A 406 -1.87 20.46 34.96
C ALA A 406 -0.91 20.05 36.08
N GLU A 407 0.10 19.22 35.78
CA GLU A 407 1.15 18.82 36.73
C GLU A 407 1.98 20.03 37.17
N GLU A 408 2.44 20.87 36.23
CA GLU A 408 3.21 22.09 36.53
C GLU A 408 2.39 23.12 37.34
N SER A 409 1.11 23.31 37.01
CA SER A 409 0.24 24.24 37.73
C SER A 409 -0.07 23.74 39.14
N ALA A 410 -0.27 22.43 39.33
CA ALA A 410 -0.43 21.83 40.65
C ALA A 410 0.84 22.00 41.51
N GLU A 411 2.03 21.80 40.94
CA GLU A 411 3.29 22.07 41.66
C GLU A 411 3.45 23.54 42.05
N LYS A 412 3.12 24.48 41.14
CA LYS A 412 3.19 25.92 41.43
C LYS A 412 2.22 26.29 42.54
N LEU A 413 1.00 25.75 42.52
CA LEU A 413 0.00 25.99 43.56
C LEU A 413 0.49 25.46 44.91
N ALA A 414 1.00 24.23 44.97
CA ALA A 414 1.54 23.65 46.20
C ALA A 414 2.72 24.47 46.77
N ARG A 415 3.66 24.90 45.92
CA ARG A 415 4.76 25.78 46.35
C ARG A 415 4.27 27.14 46.84
N TRP A 416 3.25 27.69 46.18
CA TRP A 416 2.65 28.95 46.58
C TRP A 416 1.94 28.84 47.93
N GLU A 417 1.18 27.77 48.17
CA GLU A 417 0.53 27.48 49.44
C GLU A 417 1.56 27.33 50.57
N GLU A 418 2.65 26.59 50.35
CA GLU A 418 3.74 26.49 51.32
C GLU A 418 4.40 27.83 51.62
N TRP A 419 4.67 28.63 50.59
CA TRP A 419 5.28 29.95 50.74
C TRP A 419 4.37 30.90 51.51
N ASN A 420 3.06 30.88 51.20
CA ASN A 420 2.09 31.76 51.83
C ASN A 420 1.95 31.43 53.33
N LYS A 421 1.95 30.14 53.69
CA LYS A 421 1.98 29.68 55.08
C LYS A 421 3.22 30.16 55.83
N ARG A 422 4.42 30.03 55.23
CA ARG A 422 5.67 30.54 55.81
C ARG A 422 5.63 32.06 55.98
N LEU A 423 5.04 32.78 55.02
CA LEU A 423 4.91 34.23 55.10
C LEU A 423 3.98 34.66 56.25
N GLU A 424 2.88 33.94 56.46
CA GLU A 424 1.98 34.16 57.60
C GLU A 424 2.69 33.88 58.94
N ASP A 425 3.48 32.80 59.02
CA ASP A 425 4.27 32.49 60.20
C ASP A 425 5.29 33.61 60.52
N VAL A 426 6.02 34.11 59.51
CA VAL A 426 6.97 35.23 59.67
C VAL A 426 6.25 36.52 60.09
N LYS A 427 5.11 36.85 59.48
CA LYS A 427 4.32 38.04 59.88
C LYS A 427 3.88 37.96 61.33
N ARG A 428 3.49 36.76 61.80
CA ARG A 428 3.11 36.53 63.20
C ARG A 428 4.32 36.73 64.11
N GLU A 429 5.46 36.15 63.78
CA GLU A 429 6.71 36.32 64.55
C GLU A 429 7.16 37.79 64.60
N GLU A 430 7.12 38.52 63.48
CA GLU A 430 7.42 39.96 63.44
C GLU A 430 6.46 40.75 64.32
N HIS A 431 5.16 40.42 64.29
CA HIS A 431 4.18 41.13 65.10
C HIS A 431 4.40 40.90 66.58
N GLU A 432 4.64 39.64 66.99
CA GLU A 432 4.98 39.27 68.37
C GLU A 432 6.29 39.94 68.83
N PHE A 433 7.30 39.99 67.97
CA PHE A 433 8.58 40.65 68.24
C PHE A 433 8.41 42.17 68.43
N LEU A 434 7.67 42.83 67.53
CA LEU A 434 7.38 44.26 67.62
C LEU A 434 6.54 44.57 68.87
N GLU A 435 5.56 43.73 69.18
CA GLU A 435 4.77 43.87 70.39
C GLU A 435 5.66 43.77 71.63
N ALA A 436 6.53 42.75 71.71
CA ALA A 436 7.49 42.57 72.80
C ALA A 436 8.45 43.77 72.95
N HIS A 437 8.96 44.32 71.85
CA HIS A 437 9.81 45.51 71.85
C HIS A 437 9.06 46.78 72.27
N SER A 438 7.76 46.84 72.01
CA SER A 438 6.92 47.96 72.42
C SER A 438 6.56 47.92 73.92
N ILE A 439 6.64 46.76 74.58
CA ILE A 439 6.27 46.60 76.00
C ILE A 439 7.10 47.51 76.94
N PRO A 440 8.46 47.55 76.87
CA PRO A 440 9.24 48.44 77.73
C PRO A 440 8.90 49.92 77.54
N LEU A 441 8.73 50.35 76.28
CA LEU A 441 8.36 51.74 75.97
C LEU A 441 6.95 52.07 76.44
N ARG A 442 5.97 51.18 76.21
CA ARG A 442 4.60 51.32 76.72
C ARG A 442 4.59 51.38 78.25
N ASN A 443 5.35 50.52 78.93
CA ASN A 443 5.46 50.54 80.39
C ASN A 443 6.09 51.84 80.90
N TYR A 444 7.16 52.32 80.27
CA TYR A 444 7.78 53.61 80.60
C TYR A 444 6.80 54.77 80.42
N LEU A 445 6.10 54.83 79.28
CA LEU A 445 5.09 55.85 79.01
C LEU A 445 3.96 55.79 80.03
N MET A 446 3.44 54.59 80.33
CA MET A 446 2.37 54.38 81.30
C MET A 446 2.77 54.77 82.73
N GLN A 447 4.02 54.58 83.13
CA GLN A 447 4.49 54.88 84.48
C GLN A 447 4.91 56.35 84.66
N ASN A 448 5.62 56.92 83.68
CA ASN A 448 6.30 58.21 83.85
C ASN A 448 5.60 59.38 83.15
N VAL A 449 4.91 59.14 82.04
CA VAL A 449 4.33 60.21 81.21
C VAL A 449 2.81 60.27 81.37
N MET A 450 2.15 59.12 81.37
CA MET A 450 0.69 59.02 81.42
C MET A 450 0.06 59.61 82.67
N PRO A 451 0.61 59.48 83.90
CA PRO A 451 0.00 60.10 85.08
C PRO A 451 -0.05 61.63 84.97
N THR A 452 1.07 62.26 84.59
CA THR A 452 1.18 63.71 84.42
C THR A 452 0.36 64.22 83.23
N LEU A 453 0.39 63.49 82.11
CA LEU A 453 -0.42 63.82 80.93
C LEU A 453 -1.91 63.69 81.21
N THR A 454 -2.33 62.65 81.92
CA THR A 454 -3.74 62.44 82.27
C THR A 454 -4.22 63.53 83.23
N GLN A 455 -3.41 63.93 84.22
CA GLN A 455 -3.71 65.05 85.11
C GLN A 455 -3.78 66.37 84.35
N GLY A 456 -2.85 66.64 83.44
CA GLY A 456 -2.86 67.82 82.58
C GLY A 456 -4.07 67.88 81.65
N LEU A 457 -4.46 66.75 81.06
CA LEU A 457 -5.68 66.63 80.25
C LEU A 457 -6.94 66.87 81.09
N ILE A 458 -6.98 66.38 82.34
CA ILE A 458 -8.08 66.63 83.27
C ILE A 458 -8.14 68.11 83.66
N GLU A 459 -7.01 68.76 83.95
CA GLU A 459 -6.94 70.19 84.27
C GLU A 459 -7.32 71.08 83.07
N CYS A 460 -6.83 70.74 81.88
CA CYS A 460 -7.20 71.40 80.63
C CYS A 460 -8.70 71.30 80.38
N CYS A 461 -9.30 70.12 80.62
CA CYS A 461 -10.75 69.93 80.53
C CYS A 461 -11.54 70.77 81.56
N LYS A 462 -10.97 71.07 82.73
CA LYS A 462 -11.59 71.88 83.80
C LYS A 462 -11.52 73.38 83.51
N ILE A 463 -10.34 73.87 83.10
CA ILE A 463 -10.08 75.30 82.90
C ILE A 463 -10.61 75.79 81.55
N ARG A 464 -10.68 74.90 80.54
CA ARG A 464 -11.09 75.20 79.16
C ARG A 464 -10.43 76.48 78.62
N PRO A 465 -9.09 76.50 78.54
CA PRO A 465 -8.35 77.62 77.94
C PRO A 465 -8.69 77.78 76.45
N GLU A 466 -8.47 78.97 75.90
CA GLU A 466 -8.72 79.25 74.48
C GLU A 466 -7.81 78.41 73.56
N ASP A 467 -6.58 78.09 73.99
CA ASP A 467 -5.71 77.10 73.33
C ASP A 467 -5.38 75.93 74.29
N PRO A 468 -6.03 74.76 74.10
CA PRO A 468 -5.80 73.59 74.93
C PRO A 468 -4.47 72.90 74.67
N VAL A 469 -3.86 73.08 73.49
CA VAL A 469 -2.58 72.45 73.14
C VAL A 469 -1.44 73.21 73.83
N ASP A 470 -1.43 74.54 73.73
CA ASP A 470 -0.44 75.39 74.40
C ASP A 470 -0.55 75.28 75.92
N PHE A 471 -1.76 75.25 76.48
CA PHE A 471 -1.97 75.06 77.91
C PHE A 471 -1.44 73.71 78.41
N LEU A 472 -1.72 72.63 77.67
CA LEU A 472 -1.23 71.30 78.03
C LEU A 472 0.31 71.22 77.91
N ALA A 473 0.89 71.86 76.89
CA ALA A 473 2.34 71.94 76.73
C ALA A 473 3.00 72.70 77.90
N GLU A 474 2.46 73.86 78.30
CA GLU A 474 2.90 74.58 79.49
C GLU A 474 2.76 73.75 80.77
N TYR A 475 1.64 73.06 80.93
CA TYR A 475 1.37 72.23 82.10
C TYR A 475 2.37 71.08 82.23
N LEU A 476 2.68 70.42 81.12
CA LEU A 476 3.66 69.34 81.06
C LEU A 476 5.09 69.85 81.29
N LEU A 477 5.43 71.03 80.76
CA LEU A 477 6.73 71.67 81.00
C LEU A 477 6.91 72.06 82.47
N LYS A 478 5.87 72.59 83.12
CA LYS A 478 5.90 72.97 84.55
C LYS A 478 6.00 71.77 85.48
N ASN A 479 5.42 70.63 85.10
CA ASN A 479 5.36 69.41 85.92
C ASN A 479 6.31 68.31 85.43
N ASN A 480 7.41 68.68 84.77
CA ASN A 480 8.37 67.73 84.23
C ASN A 480 9.26 67.14 85.34
N PRO A 481 9.22 65.82 85.60
CA PRO A 481 9.96 65.18 86.71
C PRO A 481 11.49 65.13 86.54
N GLN A 482 12.07 65.69 85.45
CA GLN A 482 13.53 65.75 85.21
C GLN A 482 14.14 67.17 85.31
N ILE A 483 13.36 68.19 85.67
CA ILE A 483 13.83 69.59 85.79
C ILE A 483 14.06 70.01 87.28
N GLU A 484 13.92 69.09 88.23
CA GLU A 484 14.36 69.25 89.64
C GLU A 484 15.40 68.20 90.05
#